data_AF-A0A7C3Q2U7-F1
#
_entry.id   AF-A0A7C3Q2U7-F1
#
_cell.length_a   1.000
_cell.length_b   1.000
_cell.length_c   1.000
_cell.angle_alpha   90.00
_cell.angle_beta   90.00
_cell.angle_gamma   90.00
#
_symmetry.space_group_name_H-M   'P 1'
#
loop_
_entity.id
_entity.type
_entity.pdbx_description
1 polymer ?
#
loop_
_entity_poly.entity_id
_entity_poly.type
_entity_poly.pdbx_seq_one_letter_code
_entity_poly.pdbx_strand_id
1 'polypeptide(L)'
;MLRSALPQRLPLFAGAGNTLMVYQLNSNGSIGSKITEKRLVSNIDDLKAQGNKLYVAANHAGLSMWDLGGLSSGNLTLDDQYLPDSLNEATYHIALKGSDSVFVAYKTKMALFKRNPNNTLSLLNKFAHQPLSLNPLVQLRIRGCAVKGGLLAFTTGYGAEPGTGVYLYNADNLSYISFRQQNFCDPEEVEFGQNNSLLYVAGGTESLESFGLIPHGIFYALNVSVPANPVEVYRDTVPGLPGIAISMPMNIDVQNDTVYVATQSGLKNNFNIITDTLSGRTYVYKAFANNTVQYITDFSGGLWHFDTEVFGSKAYVASEWYGIKTVNVSNVMSPVDMGNTLTGGWNLGADKFGSRLALANEGYGVKLFDITNLSSPSLIATNTAIGFCWNINYSATGQHI
;
A
#
# COMPACT_ATOMS: atom_id res chain seq x y z
N MET A 1 3.31 -0.53 -3.01
CA MET A 1 2.57 -1.76 -2.64
C MET A 1 3.42 -3.00 -2.79
N LEU A 2 3.24 -4.01 -1.93
CA LEU A 2 3.94 -5.31 -1.91
C LEU A 2 2.94 -6.44 -1.69
N ARG A 3 3.02 -7.51 -2.49
CA ARG A 3 2.33 -8.79 -2.23
C ARG A 3 3.20 -9.98 -2.59
N SER A 4 2.97 -11.07 -1.89
CA SER A 4 3.48 -12.42 -2.08
C SER A 4 2.29 -13.37 -2.16
N ALA A 5 2.42 -14.43 -2.95
CA ALA A 5 1.37 -15.43 -3.09
C ALA A 5 1.67 -16.66 -2.20
N LEU A 6 0.60 -17.32 -1.75
CA LEU A 6 0.55 -18.50 -0.87
C LEU A 6 1.42 -19.71 -1.31
N PRO A 7 1.75 -20.66 -0.41
CA PRO A 7 3.13 -20.95 -0.05
C PRO A 7 3.77 -22.03 -0.93
N GLN A 8 4.95 -21.70 -1.48
CA GLN A 8 6.21 -22.41 -1.19
C GLN A 8 7.37 -21.92 -2.06
N ARG A 9 7.14 -21.16 -3.15
CA ARG A 9 8.16 -20.63 -4.08
C ARG A 9 7.56 -19.57 -5.02
N LEU A 10 7.01 -18.47 -4.51
CA LEU A 10 6.36 -17.47 -5.36
C LEU A 10 7.10 -16.13 -5.37
N PRO A 11 7.02 -15.39 -6.49
CA PRO A 11 7.72 -14.12 -6.63
C PRO A 11 7.09 -13.03 -5.76
N LEU A 12 7.89 -12.02 -5.45
CA LEU A 12 7.46 -10.78 -4.82
C LEU A 12 6.93 -9.83 -5.90
N PHE A 13 5.70 -9.36 -5.71
CA PHE A 13 5.07 -8.36 -6.56
C PHE A 13 5.17 -7.00 -5.90
N ALA A 14 5.72 -6.02 -6.60
CA ALA A 14 5.85 -4.66 -6.10
C ALA A 14 5.22 -3.66 -7.07
N GLY A 15 4.28 -2.86 -6.58
CA GLY A 15 3.79 -1.68 -7.28
C GLY A 15 4.71 -0.49 -6.98
N ALA A 16 5.47 -0.06 -7.98
CA ALA A 16 6.36 1.11 -7.94
C ALA A 16 5.77 2.22 -8.83
N GLY A 17 4.94 3.09 -8.23
CA GLY A 17 4.13 4.05 -8.97
C GLY A 17 3.15 3.32 -9.90
N ASN A 18 3.24 3.57 -11.20
CA ASN A 18 2.44 2.89 -12.22
C ASN A 18 3.09 1.62 -12.78
N THR A 19 4.22 1.16 -12.23
CA THR A 19 4.94 -0.01 -12.72
C THR A 19 4.82 -1.17 -11.75
N LEU A 20 4.25 -2.28 -12.22
CA LEU A 20 4.28 -3.56 -11.52
C LEU A 20 5.62 -4.25 -11.79
N MET A 21 6.39 -4.49 -10.75
CA MET A 21 7.65 -5.23 -10.79
C MET A 21 7.45 -6.61 -10.15
N VAL A 22 8.01 -7.64 -10.78
CA VAL A 22 7.91 -9.02 -10.30
C VAL A 22 9.31 -9.57 -10.10
N TYR A 23 9.62 -10.03 -8.89
CA TYR A 23 10.95 -10.53 -8.53
C TYR A 23 10.89 -11.98 -8.05
N GLN A 24 11.84 -12.80 -8.47
CA GLN A 24 12.02 -14.12 -7.88
C GLN A 24 12.53 -13.96 -6.44
N LEU A 25 11.96 -14.70 -5.49
CA LEU A 25 12.55 -14.83 -4.15
C LEU A 25 13.55 -15.99 -4.13
N ASN A 26 14.71 -15.76 -3.50
CA ASN A 26 15.69 -16.80 -3.21
C ASN A 26 15.18 -17.69 -2.06
N SER A 27 15.76 -18.88 -1.91
CA SER A 27 15.37 -19.84 -0.86
C SER A 27 15.53 -19.30 0.58
N ASN A 28 16.42 -18.34 0.78
CA ASN A 28 16.64 -17.64 2.05
C ASN A 28 15.69 -16.43 2.27
N GLY A 29 14.76 -16.18 1.34
CA GLY A 29 13.83 -15.06 1.35
C GLY A 29 14.42 -13.71 0.90
N SER A 30 15.67 -13.64 0.45
CA SER A 30 16.15 -12.39 -0.18
C SER A 30 15.55 -12.23 -1.58
N ILE A 31 15.39 -10.99 -2.02
CA ILE A 31 14.92 -10.68 -3.37
C ILE A 31 16.04 -11.03 -4.36
N GLY A 32 15.70 -11.87 -5.34
CA GLY A 32 16.57 -12.32 -6.41
C GLY A 32 16.36 -11.54 -7.71
N SER A 33 16.51 -12.19 -8.86
CA SER A 33 16.39 -11.55 -10.17
C SER A 33 14.96 -11.07 -10.45
N LYS A 34 14.83 -9.91 -11.12
CA LYS A 34 13.57 -9.46 -11.70
C LYS A 34 13.12 -10.44 -12.79
N ILE A 35 11.89 -10.92 -12.68
CA ILE A 35 11.24 -11.81 -13.66
C ILE A 35 10.68 -10.99 -14.82
N THR A 36 9.86 -9.98 -14.51
CA THR A 36 9.23 -9.10 -15.49
C THR A 36 8.84 -7.77 -14.86
N GLU A 37 8.58 -6.76 -15.69
CA GLU A 37 7.87 -5.54 -15.30
C GLU A 37 6.71 -5.27 -16.26
N LYS A 38 5.65 -4.63 -15.76
CA LYS A 38 4.51 -4.17 -16.55
C LYS A 38 4.15 -2.75 -16.16
N ARG A 39 4.01 -1.86 -17.14
CA ARG A 39 3.55 -0.49 -16.92
C ARG A 39 2.05 -0.40 -17.11
N LEU A 40 1.38 0.18 -16.12
CA LEU A 40 -0.02 0.53 -16.16
C LEU A 40 -0.16 2.03 -16.45
N VAL A 41 -1.35 2.44 -16.88
CA VAL A 41 -1.65 3.83 -17.23
C VAL A 41 -1.90 4.72 -16.01
N SER A 42 -1.89 4.16 -14.81
CA SER A 42 -2.10 4.87 -13.54
C SER A 42 -1.36 4.20 -12.40
N ASN A 43 -1.20 4.92 -11.29
CA ASN A 43 -0.54 4.42 -10.08
C ASN A 43 -1.24 3.18 -9.53
N ILE A 44 -0.45 2.22 -9.06
CA ILE A 44 -0.92 1.00 -8.42
C ILE A 44 -1.16 1.31 -6.95
N ASP A 45 -2.41 1.23 -6.52
CA ASP A 45 -2.85 1.51 -5.15
C ASP A 45 -2.95 0.23 -4.32
N ASP A 46 -3.28 -0.92 -4.92
CA ASP A 46 -3.25 -2.21 -4.22
C ASP A 46 -3.00 -3.40 -5.16
N LEU A 47 -2.47 -4.46 -4.58
CA LEU A 47 -2.23 -5.74 -5.20
C LEU A 47 -2.86 -6.82 -4.31
N LYS A 48 -3.43 -7.88 -4.87
CA LYS A 48 -3.77 -9.10 -4.10
C LYS A 48 -3.51 -10.32 -4.97
N ALA A 49 -2.84 -11.32 -4.42
CA ALA A 49 -2.58 -12.58 -5.11
C ALA A 49 -3.40 -13.71 -4.51
N GLN A 50 -4.01 -14.55 -5.37
CA GLN A 50 -4.75 -15.72 -4.94
C GLN A 50 -4.70 -16.83 -5.99
N GLY A 51 -4.16 -17.98 -5.59
CA GLY A 51 -3.90 -19.08 -6.51
C GLY A 51 -2.93 -18.64 -7.61
N ASN A 52 -3.29 -18.86 -8.87
CA ASN A 52 -2.49 -18.44 -10.03
C ASN A 52 -2.86 -17.04 -10.55
N LYS A 53 -3.55 -16.19 -9.77
CA LYS A 53 -3.98 -14.86 -10.21
C LYS A 53 -3.40 -13.75 -9.34
N LEU A 54 -3.07 -12.65 -9.99
CA LEU A 54 -2.75 -11.37 -9.36
C LEU A 54 -3.82 -10.35 -9.77
N TYR A 55 -4.47 -9.77 -8.77
CA TYR A 55 -5.38 -8.64 -8.94
C TYR A 55 -4.61 -7.35 -8.65
N VAL A 56 -4.82 -6.34 -9.49
CA VAL A 56 -4.17 -5.04 -9.38
C VAL A 56 -5.25 -3.97 -9.42
N ALA A 57 -5.33 -3.17 -8.35
CA ALA A 57 -6.10 -1.94 -8.31
C ALA A 57 -5.14 -0.80 -8.64
N ALA A 58 -5.39 -0.12 -9.75
CA ALA A 58 -4.51 0.94 -10.23
C ALA A 58 -5.29 2.20 -10.56
N ASN A 59 -5.75 2.91 -9.53
CA ASN A 59 -6.40 4.22 -9.65
C ASN A 59 -7.38 4.31 -10.84
N HIS A 60 -7.17 5.25 -11.77
CA HIS A 60 -7.99 5.44 -12.98
C HIS A 60 -7.85 4.32 -14.05
N ALA A 61 -6.86 3.42 -13.94
CA ALA A 61 -6.78 2.22 -14.76
C ALA A 61 -7.75 1.12 -14.29
N GLY A 62 -8.28 1.24 -13.07
CA GLY A 62 -9.28 0.33 -12.53
C GLY A 62 -8.71 -0.98 -12.01
N LEU A 63 -9.55 -2.02 -12.02
CA LEU A 63 -9.19 -3.37 -11.59
C LEU A 63 -8.68 -4.16 -12.79
N SER A 64 -7.51 -4.80 -12.66
CA SER A 64 -7.02 -5.79 -13.63
C SER A 64 -6.68 -7.11 -12.95
N MET A 65 -6.85 -8.21 -13.68
CA MET A 65 -6.51 -9.56 -13.25
C MET A 65 -5.48 -10.15 -14.22
N TRP A 66 -4.40 -10.69 -13.67
CA TRP A 66 -3.25 -11.19 -14.42
C TRP A 66 -2.97 -12.65 -14.09
N ASP A 67 -2.55 -13.41 -15.11
CA ASP A 67 -2.18 -14.81 -14.98
C ASP A 67 -0.72 -14.96 -14.51
N LEU A 68 -0.55 -15.68 -13.41
CA LEU A 68 0.75 -15.99 -12.82
C LEU A 68 1.33 -17.31 -13.36
N GLY A 69 0.57 -18.08 -14.13
CA GLY A 69 1.00 -19.38 -14.67
C GLY A 69 2.21 -19.27 -15.61
N GLY A 70 2.37 -18.14 -16.30
CA GLY A 70 3.48 -17.88 -17.22
C GLY A 70 4.78 -17.38 -16.57
N LEU A 71 4.81 -17.13 -15.26
CA LEU A 71 5.93 -16.43 -14.62
C LEU A 71 7.26 -17.18 -14.69
N SER A 72 7.24 -18.52 -14.69
CA SER A 72 8.45 -19.34 -14.88
C SER A 72 9.14 -19.10 -16.23
N SER A 73 8.38 -18.60 -17.22
CA SER A 73 8.87 -18.25 -18.55
C SER A 73 9.07 -16.73 -18.71
N GLY A 74 9.04 -15.96 -17.61
CA GLY A 74 9.15 -14.51 -17.64
C GLY A 74 7.88 -13.77 -18.09
N ASN A 75 6.76 -14.48 -18.25
CA ASN A 75 5.53 -13.90 -18.78
C ASN A 75 4.52 -13.59 -17.67
N LEU A 76 3.98 -12.37 -17.73
CA LEU A 76 2.80 -11.95 -16.97
C LEU A 76 1.77 -11.44 -17.98
N THR A 77 0.64 -12.14 -18.07
CA THR A 77 -0.38 -11.89 -19.09
C THR A 77 -1.63 -11.32 -18.43
N LEU A 78 -2.23 -10.29 -19.04
CA LEU A 78 -3.51 -9.74 -18.60
C LEU A 78 -4.61 -10.70 -19.01
N ASP A 79 -5.38 -11.21 -18.05
CA ASP A 79 -6.56 -12.04 -18.32
C ASP A 79 -7.79 -11.18 -18.58
N ASP A 80 -8.06 -10.20 -17.71
CA ASP A 80 -9.23 -9.33 -17.81
C ASP A 80 -9.03 -8.00 -17.06
N GLN A 81 -9.83 -7.00 -17.40
CA GLN A 81 -9.80 -5.66 -16.80
C GLN A 81 -11.20 -5.05 -16.74
N TYR A 82 -11.49 -4.38 -15.62
CA TYR A 82 -12.64 -3.50 -15.48
C TYR A 82 -12.18 -2.05 -15.32
N LEU A 83 -12.51 -1.22 -16.32
CA LEU A 83 -12.23 0.21 -16.30
C LEU A 83 -13.20 0.95 -15.36
N PRO A 84 -12.77 2.02 -14.68
CA PRO A 84 -13.66 2.80 -13.84
C PRO A 84 -14.82 3.41 -14.62
N ASP A 85 -15.97 3.58 -13.97
CA ASP A 85 -17.21 4.07 -14.59
C ASP A 85 -17.10 5.49 -15.18
N SER A 86 -16.12 6.28 -14.71
CA SER A 86 -15.87 7.63 -15.19
C SER A 86 -14.43 8.06 -14.86
N LEU A 87 -13.99 9.18 -15.43
CA LEU A 87 -12.70 9.81 -15.12
C LEU A 87 -12.61 10.28 -13.65
N ASN A 88 -13.73 10.47 -12.95
CA ASN A 88 -13.74 10.85 -11.53
C ASN A 88 -13.67 9.63 -10.59
N GLU A 89 -13.54 8.43 -11.12
CA GLU A 89 -13.52 7.19 -10.34
C GLU A 89 -12.11 6.58 -10.36
N ALA A 90 -11.71 5.98 -9.22
CA ALA A 90 -10.42 5.33 -9.05
C ALA A 90 -10.57 4.10 -8.15
N THR A 91 -9.83 3.01 -8.43
CA THR A 91 -9.71 1.85 -7.52
C THR A 91 -8.58 2.05 -6.53
N TYR A 92 -8.82 1.75 -5.25
CA TYR A 92 -7.83 1.92 -4.19
C TYR A 92 -7.42 0.62 -3.50
N HIS A 93 -8.36 -0.24 -3.12
CA HIS A 93 -8.05 -1.45 -2.36
C HIS A 93 -8.88 -2.65 -2.80
N ILE A 94 -8.34 -3.86 -2.61
CA ILE A 94 -8.96 -5.13 -3.00
C ILE A 94 -9.07 -6.03 -1.77
N ALA A 95 -10.22 -6.69 -1.59
CA ALA A 95 -10.38 -7.76 -0.62
C ALA A 95 -10.92 -9.03 -1.29
N LEU A 96 -10.33 -10.18 -0.99
CA LEU A 96 -10.68 -11.45 -1.61
C LEU A 96 -11.42 -12.35 -0.62
N LYS A 97 -12.59 -12.87 -1.03
CA LYS A 97 -13.38 -13.82 -0.23
C LYS A 97 -13.54 -15.13 -1.00
N GLY A 98 -13.24 -16.24 -0.33
CA GLY A 98 -13.30 -17.55 -0.97
C GLY A 98 -12.36 -17.62 -2.18
N SER A 99 -12.74 -18.38 -3.21
CA SER A 99 -11.91 -18.59 -4.40
C SER A 99 -12.27 -17.69 -5.59
N ASP A 100 -13.33 -16.88 -5.50
CA ASP A 100 -13.87 -16.18 -6.67
C ASP A 100 -14.43 -14.78 -6.40
N SER A 101 -14.68 -14.40 -5.14
CA SER A 101 -15.29 -13.11 -4.84
C SER A 101 -14.23 -12.04 -4.61
N VAL A 102 -14.31 -10.95 -5.37
CA VAL A 102 -13.35 -9.84 -5.35
C VAL A 102 -14.10 -8.57 -5.01
N PHE A 103 -13.92 -8.09 -3.79
CA PHE A 103 -14.39 -6.79 -3.36
C PHE A 103 -13.36 -5.74 -3.73
N VAL A 104 -13.83 -4.60 -4.24
CA VAL A 104 -12.98 -3.49 -4.63
C VAL A 104 -13.53 -2.20 -4.06
N ALA A 105 -12.69 -1.49 -3.33
CA ALA A 105 -12.93 -0.12 -2.95
C ALA A 105 -12.62 0.81 -4.12
N TYR A 106 -13.65 1.48 -4.60
CA TYR A 106 -13.52 2.63 -5.50
C TYR A 106 -13.72 3.92 -4.72
N LYS A 107 -13.22 5.03 -5.25
CA LYS A 107 -13.37 6.35 -4.64
C LYS A 107 -14.79 6.65 -4.15
N THR A 108 -15.82 6.32 -4.92
CA THR A 108 -17.21 6.66 -4.58
C THR A 108 -18.09 5.51 -4.12
N LYS A 109 -17.60 4.26 -4.17
CA LYS A 109 -18.43 3.07 -3.95
C LYS A 109 -17.59 1.82 -3.66
N MET A 110 -18.22 0.80 -3.10
CA MET A 110 -17.71 -0.57 -3.17
C MET A 110 -18.26 -1.27 -4.42
N ALA A 111 -17.49 -2.19 -4.98
CA ALA A 111 -17.94 -3.09 -6.03
C ALA A 111 -17.60 -4.54 -5.67
N LEU A 112 -18.49 -5.46 -6.03
CA LEU A 112 -18.26 -6.90 -5.92
C LEU A 112 -18.17 -7.50 -7.32
N PHE A 113 -17.06 -8.19 -7.58
CA PHE A 113 -16.84 -8.97 -8.79
C PHE A 113 -16.76 -10.46 -8.47
N LYS A 114 -17.09 -11.27 -9.47
CA LYS A 114 -16.84 -12.71 -9.49
C LYS A 114 -15.78 -13.03 -10.52
N ARG A 115 -14.72 -13.75 -10.11
CA ARG A 115 -13.82 -14.43 -11.03
C ARG A 115 -14.50 -15.67 -11.59
N ASN A 116 -14.72 -15.69 -12.90
CA ASN A 116 -15.30 -16.81 -13.60
C ASN A 116 -14.24 -17.87 -13.92
N PRO A 117 -14.63 -19.15 -14.10
CA PRO A 117 -13.70 -20.23 -14.47
C PRO A 117 -12.94 -20.01 -15.79
N ASN A 118 -13.46 -19.17 -16.68
CA ASN A 118 -12.83 -18.81 -17.96
C ASN A 118 -11.86 -17.62 -17.84
N ASN A 119 -11.40 -17.30 -16.63
CA ASN A 119 -10.50 -16.18 -16.32
C ASN A 119 -11.07 -14.79 -16.69
N THR A 120 -12.39 -14.59 -16.65
CA THR A 120 -13.00 -13.25 -16.75
C THR A 120 -13.55 -12.76 -15.42
N LEU A 121 -13.81 -11.46 -15.31
CA LEU A 121 -14.44 -10.80 -14.17
C LEU A 121 -15.87 -10.39 -14.53
N SER A 122 -16.83 -10.82 -13.72
CA SER A 122 -18.22 -10.32 -13.79
C SER A 122 -18.49 -9.39 -12.62
N LEU A 123 -18.84 -8.14 -12.92
CA LEU A 123 -19.38 -7.22 -11.91
C LEU A 123 -20.75 -7.73 -11.45
N LEU A 124 -20.87 -8.08 -10.18
CA LEU A 124 -22.12 -8.54 -9.58
C LEU A 124 -22.92 -7.39 -8.96
N ASN A 125 -22.25 -6.46 -8.29
CA ASN A 125 -22.94 -5.36 -7.61
C ASN A 125 -22.05 -4.13 -7.39
N LYS A 126 -22.69 -2.97 -7.25
CA LYS A 126 -22.13 -1.70 -6.79
C LYS A 126 -22.96 -1.25 -5.59
N PHE A 127 -22.30 -1.00 -4.46
CA PHE A 127 -22.98 -0.74 -3.19
C PHE A 127 -22.17 0.22 -2.33
N ALA A 128 -22.74 0.61 -1.18
CA ALA A 128 -22.12 1.58 -0.28
C ALA A 128 -21.68 2.86 -1.01
N HIS A 129 -22.55 3.37 -1.88
CA HIS A 129 -22.32 4.65 -2.56
C HIS A 129 -22.25 5.76 -1.50
N GLN A 130 -21.23 6.61 -1.64
CA GLN A 130 -20.84 7.71 -0.75
C GLN A 130 -21.87 8.07 0.35
N PRO A 131 -21.52 7.87 1.64
CA PRO A 131 -22.38 8.29 2.72
C PRO A 131 -22.46 9.83 2.81
N LEU A 132 -23.56 10.32 3.39
CA LEU A 132 -23.90 11.74 3.49
C LEU A 132 -22.77 12.54 4.18
N SER A 133 -22.23 13.53 3.47
CA SER A 133 -21.50 14.64 4.07
C SER A 133 -22.49 15.75 4.44
N LEU A 134 -22.28 16.43 5.57
CA LEU A 134 -23.07 17.63 5.91
C LEU A 134 -22.72 18.80 4.99
N ASN A 135 -21.51 18.80 4.44
CA ASN A 135 -21.05 19.76 3.46
C ASN A 135 -21.20 19.17 2.04
N PRO A 136 -22.07 19.74 1.17
CA PRO A 136 -22.29 19.21 -0.18
C PRO A 136 -21.07 19.36 -1.10
N LEU A 137 -20.05 20.14 -0.69
CA LEU A 137 -18.78 20.26 -1.40
C LEU A 137 -17.76 19.19 -0.98
N VAL A 138 -18.03 18.44 0.09
CA VAL A 138 -17.16 17.39 0.58
C VAL A 138 -17.68 16.04 0.10
N GLN A 139 -16.81 15.31 -0.60
CA GLN A 139 -17.05 13.96 -1.07
C GLN A 139 -16.15 13.00 -0.29
N LEU A 140 -16.77 12.23 0.61
CA LEU A 140 -16.10 11.14 1.31
C LEU A 140 -15.57 10.13 0.31
N ARG A 141 -14.38 9.62 0.60
CA ARG A 141 -13.72 8.62 -0.23
C ARG A 141 -13.68 7.31 0.51
N ILE A 142 -13.94 6.22 -0.20
CA ILE A 142 -13.66 4.89 0.31
C ILE A 142 -12.18 4.59 0.03
N ARG A 143 -11.49 3.93 0.97
CA ARG A 143 -10.05 3.60 0.88
C ARG A 143 -9.85 2.09 1.06
N GLY A 144 -9.32 1.67 2.20
CA GLY A 144 -9.09 0.28 2.57
C GLY A 144 -10.38 -0.52 2.67
N CYS A 145 -10.25 -1.81 2.39
CA CYS A 145 -11.31 -2.78 2.60
C CYS A 145 -10.74 -4.16 2.92
N ALA A 146 -11.39 -4.88 3.82
CA ALA A 146 -11.02 -6.26 4.17
C ALA A 146 -12.27 -7.11 4.35
N VAL A 147 -12.12 -8.41 4.17
CA VAL A 147 -13.22 -9.37 4.29
C VAL A 147 -12.76 -10.62 5.05
N LYS A 148 -13.53 -11.03 6.06
CA LYS A 148 -13.29 -12.26 6.83
C LYS A 148 -14.61 -12.97 7.12
N GLY A 149 -14.72 -14.21 6.67
CA GLY A 149 -15.98 -14.95 6.77
C GLY A 149 -17.12 -14.19 6.07
N GLY A 150 -18.24 -13.99 6.77
CA GLY A 150 -19.38 -13.21 6.28
C GLY A 150 -19.32 -11.71 6.56
N LEU A 151 -18.19 -11.17 7.02
CA LEU A 151 -18.05 -9.76 7.41
C LEU A 151 -17.11 -9.02 6.45
N LEU A 152 -17.59 -7.90 5.91
CA LEU A 152 -16.83 -6.95 5.10
C LEU A 152 -16.66 -5.66 5.91
N ALA A 153 -15.44 -5.14 5.95
CA ALA A 153 -15.11 -3.83 6.48
C ALA A 153 -14.54 -2.94 5.37
N PHE A 154 -14.85 -1.65 5.41
CA PHE A 154 -14.18 -0.66 4.57
C PHE A 154 -14.16 0.71 5.25
N THR A 155 -13.15 1.49 4.92
CA THR A 155 -12.95 2.83 5.48
C THR A 155 -13.59 3.90 4.60
N THR A 156 -14.06 4.96 5.22
CA THR A 156 -14.51 6.19 4.55
C THR A 156 -13.86 7.39 5.19
N GLY A 157 -13.47 8.40 4.41
CA GLY A 157 -12.91 9.63 4.97
C GLY A 157 -12.81 10.79 3.99
N TYR A 158 -13.02 11.99 4.52
CA TYR A 158 -12.45 13.24 4.00
C TYR A 158 -12.45 14.30 5.13
N GLY A 159 -11.40 14.30 5.94
CA GLY A 159 -11.27 15.17 7.11
C GLY A 159 -12.24 14.85 8.23
N ALA A 160 -12.56 15.87 9.04
CA ALA A 160 -13.39 15.77 10.23
C ALA A 160 -14.91 15.77 9.94
N GLU A 161 -15.35 14.90 9.03
CA GLU A 161 -16.76 14.77 8.65
C GLU A 161 -17.45 13.62 9.39
N PRO A 162 -18.78 13.69 9.62
CA PRO A 162 -19.52 12.63 10.31
C PRO A 162 -19.46 11.24 9.66
N GLY A 163 -19.25 11.19 8.34
CA GLY A 163 -19.09 9.93 7.61
C GLY A 163 -17.64 9.43 7.51
N THR A 164 -16.69 10.07 8.18
CA THR A 164 -15.32 9.58 8.32
C THR A 164 -15.27 8.47 9.37
N GLY A 165 -14.79 7.27 9.01
CA GLY A 165 -14.81 6.10 9.89
C GLY A 165 -14.76 4.76 9.16
N VAL A 166 -15.35 3.74 9.77
CA VAL A 166 -15.33 2.36 9.28
C VAL A 166 -16.74 1.79 9.21
N TYR A 167 -17.12 1.30 8.04
CA TYR A 167 -18.36 0.59 7.82
C TYR A 167 -18.17 -0.92 7.98
N LEU A 168 -19.19 -1.58 8.54
CA LEU A 168 -19.33 -3.03 8.54
C LEU A 168 -20.55 -3.43 7.74
N TYR A 169 -20.37 -4.39 6.84
CA TYR A 169 -21.40 -4.95 5.96
C TYR A 169 -21.37 -6.47 6.02
N ASN A 170 -22.51 -7.10 5.77
CA ASN A 170 -22.55 -8.53 5.53
C ASN A 170 -21.98 -8.80 4.13
N ALA A 171 -20.93 -9.61 4.04
CA ALA A 171 -20.22 -9.88 2.80
C ALA A 171 -21.00 -10.79 1.84
N ASP A 172 -22.00 -11.53 2.32
CA ASP A 172 -22.75 -12.50 1.52
C ASP A 172 -23.96 -11.86 0.82
N ASN A 173 -24.62 -10.89 1.46
CA ASN A 173 -25.81 -10.22 0.92
C ASN A 173 -25.68 -8.70 0.78
N LEU A 174 -24.53 -8.14 1.16
CA LEU A 174 -24.20 -6.71 1.06
C LEU A 174 -25.11 -5.79 1.89
N SER A 175 -25.76 -6.30 2.93
CA SER A 175 -26.54 -5.47 3.85
C SER A 175 -25.64 -4.72 4.82
N TYR A 176 -25.95 -3.44 5.07
CA TYR A 176 -25.32 -2.64 6.12
C TYR A 176 -25.51 -3.30 7.51
N ILE A 177 -24.46 -3.26 8.34
CA ILE A 177 -24.49 -3.74 9.73
C ILE A 177 -24.33 -2.57 10.70
N SER A 178 -23.21 -1.84 10.62
CA SER A 178 -22.89 -0.74 11.53
C SER A 178 -21.88 0.21 10.92
N PHE A 179 -21.72 1.37 11.56
CA PHE A 179 -20.69 2.35 11.24
C PHE A 179 -20.02 2.82 12.53
N ARG A 180 -18.69 2.85 12.54
CA ARG A 180 -17.87 3.38 13.62
C ARG A 180 -17.20 4.67 13.14
N GLN A 181 -17.65 5.80 13.67
CA GLN A 181 -17.11 7.11 13.31
C GLN A 181 -15.70 7.34 13.86
N GLN A 182 -14.87 8.01 13.06
CA GLN A 182 -13.53 8.51 13.36
C GLN A 182 -13.51 10.02 13.10
N ASN A 183 -13.52 10.82 14.17
CA ASN A 183 -13.98 12.22 14.10
C ASN A 183 -13.04 13.23 13.42
N PHE A 184 -11.75 12.95 13.26
CA PHE A 184 -10.79 14.00 12.88
C PHE A 184 -10.11 13.77 11.53
N CYS A 185 -10.23 12.60 10.90
CA CYS A 185 -9.31 12.23 9.82
C CYS A 185 -9.56 10.89 9.14
N ASP A 186 -8.97 10.76 7.95
CA ASP A 186 -9.21 9.68 6.98
C ASP A 186 -8.56 8.35 7.40
N PRO A 187 -9.34 7.34 7.83
CA PRO A 187 -8.82 5.99 7.92
C PRO A 187 -8.45 5.48 6.53
N GLU A 188 -7.23 4.99 6.38
CA GLU A 188 -6.68 4.57 5.08
C GLU A 188 -6.84 3.07 4.89
N GLU A 189 -6.60 2.26 5.93
CA GLU A 189 -6.55 0.80 5.82
C GLU A 189 -7.34 0.09 6.91
N VAL A 190 -7.88 -1.09 6.58
CA VAL A 190 -8.49 -2.02 7.53
C VAL A 190 -8.06 -3.44 7.25
N GLU A 191 -7.77 -4.22 8.28
CA GLU A 191 -7.40 -5.63 8.14
C GLU A 191 -7.97 -6.45 9.30
N PHE A 192 -8.45 -7.66 9.01
CA PHE A 192 -8.98 -8.52 10.07
C PHE A 192 -7.86 -9.33 10.73
N GLY A 193 -7.95 -9.53 12.03
CA GLY A 193 -7.09 -10.49 12.71
C GLY A 193 -7.34 -11.91 12.20
N GLN A 194 -6.32 -12.77 12.24
CA GLN A 194 -6.42 -14.13 11.69
C GLN A 194 -7.19 -15.06 12.63
N ASN A 195 -6.82 -15.12 13.92
CA ASN A 195 -7.37 -16.08 14.88
C ASN A 195 -8.19 -15.44 16.01
N ASN A 196 -8.62 -14.19 15.82
CA ASN A 196 -9.42 -13.45 16.79
C ASN A 196 -10.60 -12.73 16.10
N SER A 197 -11.37 -11.97 16.87
CA SER A 197 -12.48 -11.15 16.38
C SER A 197 -12.10 -9.67 16.33
N LEU A 198 -10.85 -9.36 15.99
CA LEU A 198 -10.38 -7.99 15.87
C LEU A 198 -10.44 -7.52 14.41
N LEU A 199 -10.82 -6.26 14.25
CA LEU A 199 -10.61 -5.47 13.05
C LEU A 199 -9.60 -4.38 13.40
N TYR A 200 -8.48 -4.38 12.71
CA TYR A 200 -7.46 -3.36 12.83
C TYR A 200 -7.76 -2.23 11.87
N VAL A 201 -7.56 -1.00 12.31
CA VAL A 201 -7.75 0.20 11.50
C VAL A 201 -6.50 1.05 11.58
N ALA A 202 -6.00 1.44 10.42
CA ALA A 202 -4.84 2.30 10.29
C ALA A 202 -5.20 3.54 9.48
N GLY A 203 -4.68 4.67 9.90
CA GLY A 203 -4.74 5.92 9.16
C GLY A 203 -5.46 7.02 9.91
N GLY A 204 -5.28 8.21 9.37
CA GLY A 204 -5.79 9.45 9.91
C GLY A 204 -4.78 10.17 10.81
N THR A 205 -5.18 11.36 11.24
CA THR A 205 -4.52 12.27 12.16
C THR A 205 -5.39 12.57 13.38
N GLU A 206 -4.90 12.42 14.61
CA GLU A 206 -5.61 12.96 15.78
C GLU A 206 -5.78 14.47 15.65
N SER A 207 -6.80 14.99 16.34
CA SER A 207 -7.12 16.40 16.45
C SER A 207 -5.87 17.28 16.59
N LEU A 208 -5.71 18.25 15.67
CA LEU A 208 -4.68 19.30 15.76
C LEU A 208 -4.81 20.11 17.06
N GLU A 209 -6.01 20.17 17.65
CA GLU A 209 -6.30 20.92 18.87
C GLU A 209 -5.78 20.19 20.13
N SER A 210 -5.62 18.86 20.08
CA SER A 210 -5.29 18.05 21.26
C SER A 210 -3.79 17.84 21.48
N PHE A 211 -2.96 17.98 20.43
CA PHE A 211 -1.53 17.61 20.47
C PHE A 211 -0.56 18.68 19.92
N GLY A 212 -1.06 19.88 19.60
CA GLY A 212 -0.23 20.98 19.09
C GLY A 212 0.08 20.87 17.59
N LEU A 213 1.18 21.50 17.14
CA LEU A 213 1.58 21.55 15.71
C LEU A 213 2.11 20.22 15.14
N ILE A 214 2.05 19.11 15.89
CA ILE A 214 2.54 17.80 15.45
C ILE A 214 1.33 16.92 15.16
N PRO A 215 1.05 16.59 13.88
CA PRO A 215 -0.08 15.72 13.55
C PRO A 215 0.26 14.25 13.82
N HIS A 216 -0.66 13.53 14.45
CA HIS A 216 -0.44 12.18 14.98
C HIS A 216 -1.23 11.13 14.21
N GLY A 217 -0.54 10.15 13.66
CA GLY A 217 -1.14 8.94 13.08
C GLY A 217 -1.92 8.13 14.10
N ILE A 218 -2.98 7.45 13.68
CA ILE A 218 -3.75 6.57 14.55
C ILE A 218 -3.69 5.13 14.05
N PHE A 219 -3.43 4.22 14.98
CA PHE A 219 -3.73 2.80 14.84
C PHE A 219 -4.67 2.38 15.97
N TYR A 220 -5.74 1.66 15.66
CA TYR A 220 -6.62 1.12 16.69
C TYR A 220 -7.20 -0.23 16.31
N ALA A 221 -7.67 -0.97 17.31
CA ALA A 221 -8.31 -2.26 17.13
C ALA A 221 -9.74 -2.22 17.67
N LEU A 222 -10.66 -2.72 16.85
CA LEU A 222 -12.06 -2.93 17.20
C LEU A 222 -12.31 -4.41 17.46
N ASN A 223 -12.89 -4.75 18.60
CA ASN A 223 -13.52 -6.04 18.80
C ASN A 223 -14.86 -6.07 18.06
N VAL A 224 -14.94 -6.89 17.03
CA VAL A 224 -16.10 -7.08 16.14
C VAL A 224 -16.80 -8.42 16.37
N SER A 225 -16.61 -9.05 17.54
CA SER A 225 -17.35 -10.28 17.91
C SER A 225 -18.87 -10.07 17.92
N VAL A 226 -19.32 -8.83 18.15
CA VAL A 226 -20.69 -8.37 17.92
C VAL A 226 -20.65 -7.29 16.84
N PRO A 227 -20.73 -7.63 15.53
CA PRO A 227 -20.53 -6.69 14.44
C PRO A 227 -21.49 -5.49 14.45
N ALA A 228 -22.68 -5.62 15.03
CA ALA A 228 -23.64 -4.52 15.16
C ALA A 228 -23.21 -3.43 16.17
N ASN A 229 -22.24 -3.73 17.05
CA ASN A 229 -21.72 -2.82 18.05
C ASN A 229 -20.21 -3.04 18.27
N PRO A 230 -19.36 -2.64 17.31
CA PRO A 230 -17.92 -2.81 17.43
C PRO A 230 -17.34 -1.96 18.55
N VAL A 231 -16.48 -2.55 19.39
CA VAL A 231 -15.89 -1.89 20.58
C VAL A 231 -14.40 -1.66 20.37
N GLU A 232 -13.93 -0.42 20.54
CA GLU A 232 -12.48 -0.14 20.53
C GLU A 232 -11.81 -0.72 21.79
N VAL A 233 -10.81 -1.58 21.60
CA VAL A 233 -10.10 -2.29 22.68
C VAL A 233 -8.64 -1.86 22.81
N TYR A 234 -8.12 -1.17 21.81
CA TYR A 234 -6.75 -0.66 21.79
C TYR A 234 -6.65 0.54 20.86
N ARG A 235 -5.79 1.49 21.21
CA ARG A 235 -5.42 2.65 20.40
C ARG A 235 -3.95 2.97 20.66
N ASP A 236 -3.23 3.24 19.58
CA ASP A 236 -1.88 3.80 19.61
C ASP A 236 -1.84 5.05 18.74
N THR A 237 -1.00 5.99 19.16
CA THR A 237 -0.82 7.28 18.52
C THR A 237 0.62 7.42 18.10
N VAL A 238 0.81 7.64 16.80
CA VAL A 238 2.14 7.72 16.21
C VAL A 238 2.42 9.18 15.87
N PRO A 239 3.23 9.90 16.64
CA PRO A 239 3.56 11.28 16.31
C PRO A 239 4.30 11.36 14.97
N GLY A 240 3.90 12.34 14.15
CA GLY A 240 4.64 12.75 12.97
C GLY A 240 6.00 13.37 13.29
N LEU A 241 6.69 13.81 12.24
CA LEU A 241 7.94 14.56 12.36
C LEU A 241 7.61 16.05 12.53
N PRO A 242 7.97 16.68 13.67
CA PRO A 242 7.61 18.07 13.96
C PRO A 242 8.05 19.02 12.85
N GLY A 243 7.10 19.78 12.29
CA GLY A 243 7.38 20.77 11.23
C GLY A 243 7.76 20.19 9.87
N ILE A 244 7.73 18.87 9.70
CA ILE A 244 8.19 18.18 8.48
C ILE A 244 7.08 17.36 7.85
N ALA A 245 6.54 16.37 8.58
CA ALA A 245 5.63 15.39 7.99
C ALA A 245 4.65 14.81 9.00
N ILE A 246 3.47 14.47 8.50
CA ILE A 246 2.46 13.73 9.25
C ILE A 246 2.85 12.26 9.31
N SER A 247 2.77 11.65 10.49
CA SER A 247 2.79 10.19 10.56
C SER A 247 1.42 9.69 10.16
N MET A 248 1.35 9.01 9.02
CA MET A 248 0.13 8.35 8.56
C MET A 248 0.39 6.85 8.50
N PRO A 249 -0.30 6.06 9.33
CA PRO A 249 -0.38 4.62 9.17
C PRO A 249 -1.12 4.31 7.86
N MET A 250 -0.41 3.76 6.88
CA MET A 250 -0.90 3.61 5.51
C MET A 250 -1.32 2.18 5.18
N ASN A 251 -0.75 1.18 5.87
CA ASN A 251 -0.98 -0.22 5.57
C ASN A 251 -0.87 -1.08 6.82
N ILE A 252 -1.66 -2.15 6.85
CA ILE A 252 -1.62 -3.19 7.87
C ILE A 252 -1.35 -4.53 7.21
N ASP A 253 -0.40 -5.28 7.76
CA ASP A 253 -0.24 -6.69 7.45
C ASP A 253 -0.28 -7.53 8.73
N VAL A 254 -0.79 -8.76 8.61
CA VAL A 254 -1.04 -9.63 9.76
C VAL A 254 -0.47 -11.02 9.49
N GLN A 255 0.43 -11.47 10.37
CA GLN A 255 0.97 -12.82 10.32
C GLN A 255 1.01 -13.44 11.72
N ASN A 256 0.32 -14.56 11.90
CA ASN A 256 0.27 -15.31 13.17
C ASN A 256 -0.14 -14.43 14.36
N ASP A 257 -1.17 -13.61 14.16
CA ASP A 257 -1.69 -12.62 15.12
C ASP A 257 -0.67 -11.55 15.54
N THR A 258 0.44 -11.41 14.82
CA THR A 258 1.33 -10.25 14.89
C THR A 258 0.91 -9.27 13.80
N VAL A 259 0.71 -8.01 14.19
CA VAL A 259 0.21 -6.94 13.31
C VAL A 259 1.36 -5.98 13.01
N TYR A 260 1.61 -5.74 11.74
CA TYR A 260 2.64 -4.86 11.23
C TYR A 260 1.97 -3.65 10.59
N VAL A 261 2.24 -2.47 11.14
CA VAL A 261 1.60 -1.23 10.71
C VAL A 261 2.65 -0.31 10.12
N ALA A 262 2.58 -0.12 8.82
CA ALA A 262 3.52 0.69 8.06
C ALA A 262 3.12 2.16 8.09
N THR A 263 4.08 3.06 8.32
CA THR A 263 3.82 4.51 8.34
C THR A 263 4.70 5.27 7.36
N GLN A 264 4.13 6.29 6.73
CA GLN A 264 4.87 7.18 5.82
C GLN A 264 6.01 7.90 6.56
N SER A 265 5.73 8.42 7.75
CA SER A 265 6.71 9.00 8.68
C SER A 265 6.32 8.62 10.11
N GLY A 266 7.19 8.81 11.11
CA GLY A 266 6.75 8.75 12.50
C GLY A 266 7.84 8.44 13.51
N LEU A 267 7.61 8.84 14.76
CA LEU A 267 8.47 8.53 15.90
C LEU A 267 7.67 7.80 16.97
N LYS A 268 8.36 7.08 17.86
CA LYS A 268 7.75 6.55 19.07
C LYS A 268 8.05 7.49 20.24
N ASN A 269 7.05 7.75 21.09
CA ASN A 269 7.20 8.62 22.27
C ASN A 269 8.40 8.18 23.15
N ASN A 270 9.19 9.17 23.61
CA ASN A 270 10.36 9.09 24.51
C ASN A 270 11.77 8.85 23.93
N PHE A 271 12.07 9.10 22.64
CA PHE A 271 13.47 9.06 22.17
C PHE A 271 13.87 10.15 21.15
N ASN A 272 15.14 10.57 21.28
CA ASN A 272 15.89 11.36 20.30
C ASN A 272 16.05 10.57 18.99
N ILE A 273 15.64 11.20 17.90
CA ILE A 273 15.87 10.76 16.52
C ILE A 273 17.38 10.54 16.31
N ILE A 274 17.80 9.34 15.94
CA ILE A 274 19.15 9.12 15.42
C ILE A 274 19.10 9.33 13.90
N THR A 275 19.44 10.56 13.50
CA THR A 275 20.07 11.04 12.24
C THR A 275 19.68 10.44 10.87
N ASP A 276 18.47 9.92 10.69
CA ASP A 276 17.80 10.00 9.39
C ASP A 276 16.47 10.74 9.60
N THR A 277 16.54 12.05 9.39
CA THR A 277 15.54 13.05 9.80
C THR A 277 14.19 12.94 9.10
N LEU A 278 13.97 11.88 8.30
CA LEU A 278 12.80 11.67 7.44
C LEU A 278 12.25 10.22 7.46
N SER A 279 12.69 9.38 8.40
CA SER A 279 12.39 7.93 8.35
C SER A 279 10.97 7.55 8.80
N GLY A 280 10.31 6.71 8.01
CA GLY A 280 9.07 6.00 8.36
C GLY A 280 9.35 4.77 9.23
N ARG A 281 8.31 4.30 9.93
CA ARG A 281 8.39 3.18 10.88
C ARG A 281 7.40 2.07 10.52
N THR A 282 7.80 0.83 10.74
CA THR A 282 6.85 -0.28 10.86
C THR A 282 6.66 -0.59 12.34
N TYR A 283 5.48 -0.31 12.86
CA TYR A 283 5.10 -0.64 14.24
C TYR A 283 4.61 -2.08 14.30
N VAL A 284 5.00 -2.80 15.34
CA VAL A 284 4.68 -4.21 15.53
C VAL A 284 3.87 -4.38 16.80
N TYR A 285 2.68 -4.97 16.66
CA TYR A 285 1.77 -5.27 17.75
C TYR A 285 1.51 -6.78 17.82
N LYS A 286 1.19 -7.27 19.01
CA LYS A 286 0.68 -8.62 19.22
C LYS A 286 -0.79 -8.55 19.57
N ALA A 287 -1.61 -9.28 18.82
CA ALA A 287 -3.00 -9.53 19.16
C ALA A 287 -3.14 -10.90 19.83
N PHE A 288 -4.05 -10.98 20.79
CA PHE A 288 -4.31 -12.18 21.58
C PHE A 288 -5.72 -12.72 21.33
N ALA A 289 -5.92 -14.01 21.61
CA ALA A 289 -7.20 -14.68 21.40
C ALA A 289 -8.35 -14.11 22.26
N ASN A 290 -8.04 -13.45 23.36
CA ASN A 290 -9.01 -12.73 24.19
C ASN A 290 -9.34 -11.32 23.66
N ASN A 291 -8.97 -11.01 22.41
CA ASN A 291 -9.20 -9.72 21.75
C ASN A 291 -8.51 -8.53 22.43
N THR A 292 -7.36 -8.73 23.07
CA THR A 292 -6.47 -7.63 23.48
C THR A 292 -5.33 -7.45 22.49
N VAL A 293 -4.76 -6.24 22.47
CA VAL A 293 -3.62 -5.88 21.63
C VAL A 293 -2.55 -5.22 22.49
N GLN A 294 -1.29 -5.50 22.17
CA GLN A 294 -0.14 -4.92 22.85
C GLN A 294 0.91 -4.49 21.82
N TYR A 295 1.46 -3.28 21.95
CA TYR A 295 2.67 -2.89 21.23
C TYR A 295 3.86 -3.75 21.66
N ILE A 296 4.68 -4.19 20.69
CA ILE A 296 5.84 -5.05 20.91
C ILE A 296 7.14 -4.29 20.61
N THR A 297 7.29 -3.82 19.38
CA THR A 297 8.48 -3.12 18.89
C THR A 297 8.14 -2.24 17.68
N ASP A 298 9.12 -1.53 17.15
CA ASP A 298 9.12 -0.99 15.80
C ASP A 298 10.48 -1.22 15.12
N PHE A 299 10.53 -1.02 13.82
CA PHE A 299 11.77 -0.95 13.06
C PHE A 299 11.72 0.12 11.98
N SER A 300 12.90 0.60 11.58
CA SER A 300 13.03 1.55 10.48
C SER A 300 12.64 0.89 9.16
N GLY A 301 11.56 1.38 8.55
CA GLY A 301 11.15 1.00 7.21
C GLY A 301 11.91 1.76 6.10
N GLY A 302 12.78 2.69 6.48
CA GLY A 302 13.49 3.57 5.55
C GLY A 302 12.79 4.91 5.38
N LEU A 303 13.05 5.57 4.24
CA LEU A 303 12.49 6.88 3.92
C LEU A 303 11.14 6.69 3.21
N TRP A 304 10.08 7.22 3.82
CA TRP A 304 8.75 7.36 3.22
C TRP A 304 8.24 6.05 2.61
N HIS A 305 7.63 5.20 3.43
CA HIS A 305 7.14 3.90 2.97
C HIS A 305 5.63 3.78 3.12
N PHE A 306 5.01 3.05 2.20
CA PHE A 306 3.55 2.98 2.09
C PHE A 306 2.99 1.59 2.39
N ASP A 307 3.83 0.55 2.29
CA ASP A 307 3.37 -0.83 2.43
C ASP A 307 4.43 -1.65 3.15
N THR A 308 3.97 -2.62 3.92
CA THR A 308 4.80 -3.67 4.53
C THR A 308 4.10 -4.99 4.33
N GLU A 309 4.84 -5.98 3.89
CA GLU A 309 4.37 -7.36 3.82
C GLU A 309 5.35 -8.29 4.54
N VAL A 310 4.81 -9.24 5.29
CA VAL A 310 5.59 -10.25 6.00
C VAL A 310 5.33 -11.63 5.43
N PHE A 311 6.41 -12.25 4.95
CA PHE A 311 6.40 -13.63 4.47
C PHE A 311 7.43 -14.47 5.24
N GLY A 312 6.94 -15.49 5.92
CA GLY A 312 7.77 -16.37 6.74
C GLY A 312 8.40 -15.59 7.89
N SER A 313 9.71 -15.34 7.80
CA SER A 313 10.49 -14.60 8.81
C SER A 313 11.05 -13.28 8.27
N LYS A 314 10.54 -12.79 7.15
CA LYS A 314 11.02 -11.58 6.47
C LYS A 314 9.87 -10.58 6.34
N ALA A 315 10.14 -9.34 6.71
CA ALA A 315 9.32 -8.20 6.37
C ALA A 315 9.96 -7.48 5.17
N TYR A 316 9.16 -7.20 4.15
CA TYR A 316 9.52 -6.38 3.00
C TYR A 316 8.77 -5.06 3.13
N VAL A 317 9.51 -3.95 3.10
CA VAL A 317 8.95 -2.61 3.28
C VAL A 317 9.18 -1.81 2.00
N ALA A 318 8.10 -1.30 1.40
CA ALA A 318 8.17 -0.49 0.19
C ALA A 318 8.46 0.96 0.54
N SER A 319 9.75 1.34 0.50
CA SER A 319 10.26 2.69 0.69
C SER A 319 10.38 3.42 -0.65
N GLU A 320 9.83 4.63 -0.73
CA GLU A 320 9.84 5.48 -1.92
C GLU A 320 11.28 5.67 -2.46
N TRP A 321 12.23 5.95 -1.56
CA TRP A 321 13.60 6.29 -1.95
C TRP A 321 14.57 5.12 -1.90
N TYR A 322 14.28 4.08 -1.10
CA TYR A 322 15.16 2.91 -0.97
C TYR A 322 14.68 1.68 -1.74
N GLY A 323 13.52 1.76 -2.42
CA GLY A 323 12.91 0.60 -3.05
C GLY A 323 12.33 -0.35 -2.01
N ILE A 324 12.73 -1.62 -2.03
CA ILE A 324 12.23 -2.62 -1.09
C ILE A 324 13.29 -2.90 -0.04
N LYS A 325 13.04 -2.45 1.19
CA LYS A 325 13.86 -2.79 2.34
C LYS A 325 13.48 -4.17 2.86
N THR A 326 14.45 -5.05 3.05
CA THR A 326 14.24 -6.37 3.64
C THR A 326 14.70 -6.39 5.08
N VAL A 327 13.84 -6.82 6.00
CA VAL A 327 14.12 -6.93 7.43
C VAL A 327 13.87 -8.35 7.89
N ASN A 328 14.83 -8.96 8.58
CA ASN A 328 14.63 -10.23 9.26
C ASN A 328 13.82 -9.99 10.54
N VAL A 329 12.64 -10.60 10.62
CA VAL A 329 11.72 -10.50 11.77
C VAL A 329 11.48 -11.86 12.45
N SER A 330 12.39 -12.84 12.24
CA SER A 330 12.37 -14.13 12.95
C SER A 330 12.31 -13.99 14.47
N ASN A 331 12.99 -12.97 15.01
CA ASN A 331 12.76 -12.46 16.35
C ASN A 331 12.24 -11.03 16.24
N VAL A 332 10.94 -10.84 16.42
CA VAL A 332 10.32 -9.51 16.34
C VAL A 332 10.87 -8.53 17.38
N MET A 333 11.43 -8.99 18.50
CA MET A 333 12.04 -8.10 19.50
C MET A 333 13.41 -7.56 19.08
N SER A 334 14.03 -8.15 18.06
CA SER A 334 15.35 -7.78 17.58
C SER A 334 15.43 -7.89 16.05
N PRO A 335 14.67 -7.05 15.32
CA PRO A 335 14.67 -7.05 13.87
C PRO A 335 16.06 -6.71 13.32
N VAL A 336 16.47 -7.37 12.23
CA VAL A 336 17.79 -7.17 11.59
C VAL A 336 17.61 -6.67 10.16
N ASP A 337 18.19 -5.51 9.86
CA ASP A 337 18.24 -4.95 8.50
C ASP A 337 19.07 -5.85 7.59
N MET A 338 18.47 -6.31 6.48
CA MET A 338 19.14 -7.16 5.49
C MET A 338 19.49 -6.40 4.20
N GLY A 339 19.28 -5.08 4.18
CA GLY A 339 19.55 -4.22 3.04
C GLY A 339 18.35 -4.01 2.12
N ASN A 340 18.61 -3.29 1.04
CA ASN A 340 17.60 -2.76 0.13
C ASN A 340 17.72 -3.38 -1.27
N THR A 341 16.58 -3.66 -1.89
CA THR A 341 16.47 -3.99 -3.31
C THR A 341 15.84 -2.83 -4.04
N LEU A 342 16.59 -2.27 -4.99
CA LEU A 342 16.19 -1.08 -5.69
C LEU A 342 15.11 -1.40 -6.76
N THR A 343 14.00 -0.66 -6.80
CA THR A 343 12.82 -0.82 -7.67
C THR A 343 12.67 0.20 -8.81
N GLY A 344 13.55 1.19 -8.92
CA GLY A 344 13.64 2.08 -10.08
C GLY A 344 13.41 3.58 -9.82
N GLY A 345 12.90 3.98 -8.64
CA GLY A 345 12.85 5.37 -8.13
C GLY A 345 11.90 6.32 -8.86
N TRP A 346 11.67 7.51 -8.29
CA TRP A 346 10.97 8.61 -8.98
C TRP A 346 11.96 9.42 -9.82
N ASN A 347 11.54 9.88 -11.00
CA ASN A 347 12.35 10.86 -11.74
C ASN A 347 11.99 12.26 -11.23
N LEU A 348 12.90 12.92 -10.50
CA LEU A 348 12.66 14.21 -9.86
C LEU A 348 13.02 15.41 -10.74
N GLY A 349 13.88 15.19 -11.73
CA GLY A 349 14.35 16.20 -12.64
C GLY A 349 14.66 15.60 -14.01
N ALA A 350 14.50 16.40 -15.05
CA ALA A 350 14.80 16.01 -16.41
C ALA A 350 15.37 17.21 -17.15
N ASP A 351 16.41 16.99 -17.94
CA ASP A 351 16.88 17.98 -18.90
C ASP A 351 17.25 17.33 -20.23
N LYS A 352 17.17 18.10 -21.30
CA LYS A 352 17.33 17.63 -22.68
C LYS A 352 18.41 18.44 -23.39
N PHE A 353 19.31 17.74 -24.08
CA PHE A 353 20.22 18.33 -25.05
C PHE A 353 20.20 17.56 -26.37
N GLY A 354 19.76 18.23 -27.44
CA GLY A 354 19.60 17.59 -28.76
C GLY A 354 18.61 16.42 -28.73
N SER A 355 19.06 15.23 -29.13
CA SER A 355 18.28 13.99 -29.07
C SER A 355 18.47 13.19 -27.78
N ARG A 356 19.11 13.77 -26.76
CA ARG A 356 19.35 13.09 -25.48
C ARG A 356 18.52 13.70 -24.36
N LEU A 357 17.91 12.85 -23.55
CA LEU A 357 17.17 13.20 -22.34
C LEU A 357 17.87 12.57 -21.14
N ALA A 358 18.30 13.39 -20.18
CA ALA A 358 18.86 12.92 -18.93
C ALA A 358 17.81 13.07 -17.82
N LEU A 359 17.62 12.03 -17.03
CA LEU A 359 16.68 11.98 -15.91
C LEU A 359 17.45 11.83 -14.62
N ALA A 360 17.22 12.75 -13.69
CA ALA A 360 17.56 12.62 -12.28
C ALA A 360 16.60 11.61 -11.69
N ASN A 361 17.12 10.45 -11.29
CA ASN A 361 16.32 9.35 -10.79
C ASN A 361 16.63 9.13 -9.30
N GLU A 362 15.64 9.40 -8.47
CA GLU A 362 15.68 9.36 -7.01
C GLU A 362 16.11 7.99 -6.50
N GLY A 363 17.32 7.92 -5.95
CA GLY A 363 17.91 6.68 -5.44
C GLY A 363 18.59 5.80 -6.50
N TYR A 364 18.63 6.23 -7.78
CA TYR A 364 19.18 5.46 -8.92
C TYR A 364 20.15 6.31 -9.76
N GLY A 365 20.59 7.44 -9.25
CA GLY A 365 21.47 8.39 -9.93
C GLY A 365 20.82 8.96 -11.20
N VAL A 366 21.38 8.64 -12.36
CA VAL A 366 20.98 9.27 -13.63
C VAL A 366 20.67 8.22 -14.69
N LYS A 367 19.56 8.42 -15.41
CA LYS A 367 19.26 7.67 -16.64
C LYS A 367 19.38 8.57 -17.85
N LEU A 368 20.01 8.07 -18.90
CA LEU A 368 20.18 8.78 -20.16
C LEU A 368 19.42 8.05 -21.27
N PHE A 369 18.56 8.77 -21.98
CA PHE A 369 17.75 8.24 -23.07
C PHE A 369 18.09 8.91 -24.40
N ASP A 370 17.99 8.16 -25.48
CA ASP A 370 17.85 8.65 -26.84
C ASP A 370 16.36 8.88 -27.11
N ILE A 371 16.02 10.11 -27.47
CA ILE A 371 14.67 10.56 -27.79
C ILE A 371 14.56 11.01 -29.25
N THR A 372 15.43 10.51 -30.13
CA THR A 372 15.35 10.76 -31.59
C THR A 372 13.97 10.37 -32.14
N ASN A 373 13.41 9.26 -31.67
CA ASN A 373 12.00 8.93 -31.87
C ASN A 373 11.21 9.20 -30.58
N LEU A 374 10.45 10.29 -30.56
CA LEU A 374 9.65 10.68 -29.40
C LEU A 374 8.53 9.68 -29.05
N SER A 375 8.06 8.89 -30.04
CA SER A 375 7.08 7.82 -29.81
C SER A 375 7.71 6.55 -29.22
N SER A 376 9.04 6.44 -29.28
CA SER A 376 9.79 5.30 -28.75
C SER A 376 11.18 5.70 -28.27
N PRO A 377 11.29 6.41 -27.13
CA PRO A 377 12.57 6.67 -26.48
C PRO A 377 13.30 5.37 -26.12
N SER A 378 14.63 5.34 -26.26
CA SER A 378 15.46 4.19 -25.89
C SER A 378 16.48 4.54 -24.81
N LEU A 379 16.70 3.65 -23.85
CA LEU A 379 17.67 3.87 -22.78
C LEU A 379 19.10 3.70 -23.32
N ILE A 380 19.92 4.74 -23.22
CA ILE A 380 21.35 4.74 -23.59
C ILE A 380 22.19 4.22 -22.43
N ALA A 381 21.99 4.77 -21.22
CA ALA A 381 22.83 4.47 -20.06
C ALA A 381 22.13 4.69 -18.73
N THR A 382 22.65 4.05 -17.67
CA THR A 382 22.27 4.30 -16.27
C THR A 382 23.53 4.42 -15.43
N ASN A 383 23.62 5.46 -14.60
CA ASN A 383 24.69 5.62 -13.62
C ASN A 383 24.10 5.72 -12.21
N THR A 384 24.22 4.62 -11.45
CA THR A 384 23.70 4.52 -10.08
C THR A 384 24.71 4.96 -9.01
N ALA A 385 25.98 5.18 -9.37
CA ALA A 385 27.03 5.58 -8.40
C ALA A 385 26.79 6.98 -7.82
N ILE A 386 26.01 7.81 -8.52
CA ILE A 386 25.66 9.17 -8.12
C ILE A 386 24.66 9.16 -6.95
N GLY A 387 23.99 8.02 -6.69
CA GLY A 387 23.05 7.88 -5.60
C GLY A 387 21.81 8.77 -5.77
N PHE A 388 21.59 9.67 -4.82
CA PHE A 388 20.43 10.56 -4.82
C PHE A 388 20.64 11.75 -5.78
N CYS A 389 19.86 11.81 -6.85
CA CYS A 389 19.87 12.91 -7.80
C CYS A 389 18.47 13.56 -7.84
N TRP A 390 18.34 14.76 -7.27
CA TRP A 390 17.09 15.53 -7.27
C TRP A 390 16.88 16.27 -8.59
N ASN A 391 17.96 16.83 -9.13
CA ASN A 391 17.93 17.70 -10.30
C ASN A 391 19.12 17.38 -11.19
N ILE A 392 18.95 17.58 -12.49
CA ILE A 392 19.93 17.29 -13.52
C ILE A 392 19.82 18.33 -14.62
N ASN A 393 20.95 18.83 -15.11
CA ASN A 393 20.99 19.81 -16.19
C ASN A 393 22.18 19.53 -17.07
N TYR A 394 21.99 19.57 -18.38
CA TYR A 394 23.11 19.61 -19.30
C TYR A 394 23.88 20.93 -19.15
N SER A 395 25.19 20.86 -19.38
CA SER A 395 25.94 22.08 -19.68
C SER A 395 25.38 22.76 -20.93
N ALA A 396 25.63 24.06 -21.09
CA ALA A 396 25.19 24.80 -22.28
C ALA A 396 25.69 24.19 -23.61
N THR A 397 26.79 23.42 -23.56
CA THR A 397 27.38 22.73 -24.72
C THR A 397 26.92 21.28 -24.86
N GLY A 398 26.17 20.75 -23.90
CA GLY A 398 25.70 19.36 -23.87
C GLY A 398 26.79 18.31 -23.68
N GLN A 399 28.03 18.73 -23.40
CA GLN A 399 29.17 17.84 -23.18
C GLN A 399 29.17 17.22 -21.77
N HIS A 400 28.47 17.86 -20.82
CA HIS A 400 28.37 17.42 -19.44
C HIS A 400 26.92 17.43 -18.97
N ILE A 401 26.64 16.61 -17.96
CA ILE A 401 25.36 16.45 -17.26
C ILE A 401 25.63 16.66 -15.78
#